data_AF-A0A496WPY4-F1
#
_entry.id   AF-A0A496WPY4-F1
#
_cell.length_a   1.000
_cell.length_b   1.000
_cell.length_c   1.000
_cell.angle_alpha   90.00
_cell.angle_beta   90.00
_cell.angle_gamma   90.00
#
_symmetry.space_group_name_H-M   'P 1'
#
loop_
_entity.id
_entity.type
_entity.pdbx_description
1 polymer ?
#
loop_
_entity_poly.entity_id
_entity_poly.type
_entity_poly.pdbx_seq_one_letter_code
_entity_poly.pdbx_strand_id
1 'polypeptide(L)'
;EFLRSIPGERIAYGHMAGHFVEAEDLRIDTHGSEVIDPVWTLLSKAYELFGCFPTLLERDFNFPPVGELLREVNMIKEQQACAEKPAPLSVN
;
A
#
# COMPACT_ATOMS: atom_id res chain seq x y z
N GLU A 1 7.01 7.20 -12.40
CA GLU A 1 8.35 7.83 -12.19
C GLU A 1 8.74 7.84 -10.72
N PHE A 2 7.90 8.42 -9.84
CA PHE A 2 8.16 8.49 -8.39
C PHE A 2 8.61 7.17 -7.75
N LEU A 3 7.83 6.08 -7.87
CA LEU A 3 8.21 4.78 -7.29
C LEU A 3 9.64 4.36 -7.71
N ARG A 4 9.96 4.39 -9.00
CA ARG A 4 11.29 3.99 -9.50
C ARG A 4 12.45 4.83 -8.96
N SER A 5 12.18 5.99 -8.36
CA SER A 5 13.20 6.84 -7.73
C SER A 5 13.48 6.47 -6.26
N ILE A 6 12.64 5.62 -5.65
CA ILE A 6 12.79 5.17 -4.27
C ILE A 6 13.91 4.11 -4.19
N PRO A 7 14.86 4.23 -3.23
CA PRO A 7 15.84 3.17 -2.96
C PRO A 7 15.15 1.97 -2.30
N GLY A 8 14.72 1.00 -3.11
CA GLY A 8 13.92 -0.15 -2.70
C GLY A 8 14.53 -0.98 -1.57
N GLU A 9 15.87 -1.08 -1.52
CA GLU A 9 16.62 -1.78 -0.49
C GLU A 9 16.50 -1.15 0.91
N ARG A 10 16.02 0.10 0.99
CA ARG A 10 15.78 0.83 2.24
C ARG A 10 14.33 0.78 2.70
N ILE A 11 13.44 0.14 1.92
CA ILE A 11 12.03 0.00 2.30
C ILE A 11 11.92 -1.05 3.40
N ALA A 12 11.63 -0.58 4.61
CA ALA A 12 11.36 -1.44 5.75
C ALA A 12 9.85 -1.72 5.91
N TYR A 13 9.00 -0.76 5.51
CA TYR A 13 7.57 -0.79 5.78
C TYR A 13 6.79 0.15 4.86
N GLY A 14 5.55 -0.19 4.51
CA GLY A 14 4.64 0.67 3.76
C GLY A 14 3.27 0.80 4.43
N HIS A 15 2.62 1.95 4.27
CA HIS A 15 1.29 2.21 4.80
C HIS A 15 0.29 2.41 3.67
N MET A 16 -0.93 1.91 3.86
CA MET A 16 -2.04 2.00 2.94
C MET A 16 -3.22 2.69 3.64
N ALA A 17 -3.69 3.78 3.07
CA ALA A 17 -4.83 4.53 3.59
C ALA A 17 -5.72 5.04 2.46
N GLY A 18 -7.00 5.22 2.77
CA GLY A 18 -7.89 6.05 1.94
C GLY A 18 -7.82 7.51 2.36
N HIS A 19 -8.25 8.39 1.46
CA HIS A 19 -8.24 9.83 1.64
C HIS A 19 -9.65 10.41 1.45
N PHE A 20 -9.84 11.63 1.94
CA PHE A 20 -11.03 12.42 1.66
C PHE A 20 -10.81 13.33 0.46
N VAL A 21 -11.82 13.47 -0.40
CA VAL A 21 -11.81 14.40 -1.54
C VAL A 21 -12.63 15.62 -1.14
N GLU A 22 -11.93 16.71 -0.79
CA GLU A 22 -12.56 17.98 -0.41
C GLU A 22 -12.99 18.76 -1.66
N ALA A 23 -12.15 18.74 -2.71
CA ALA A 23 -12.41 19.35 -4.01
C ALA A 23 -11.68 18.57 -5.12
N GLU A 24 -11.88 18.97 -6.40
CA GLU A 24 -11.29 18.29 -7.56
C GLU A 24 -9.75 18.19 -7.48
N ASP A 25 -9.10 19.23 -6.98
CA ASP A 25 -7.64 19.36 -6.84
C ASP A 25 -7.15 19.21 -5.38
N LEU A 26 -8.05 19.00 -4.42
CA LEU A 26 -7.71 18.93 -2.99
C LEU A 26 -8.10 17.59 -2.38
N ARG A 27 -7.08 16.86 -1.92
CA ARG A 27 -7.20 15.60 -1.18
C ARG A 27 -6.65 15.77 0.23
N ILE A 28 -7.37 15.23 1.21
CA ILE A 28 -6.97 15.24 2.62
C ILE A 28 -6.67 13.80 3.02
N ASP A 29 -5.47 13.55 3.52
CA ASP A 29 -5.03 12.24 3.99
C ASP A 29 -5.60 11.95 5.38
N THR A 30 -6.89 11.61 5.41
CA THR A 30 -7.61 11.49 6.67
C THR A 30 -7.38 10.12 7.32
N HIS A 31 -7.19 9.05 6.54
CA HIS A 31 -7.24 7.64 6.98
C HIS A 31 -8.64 7.18 7.41
N GLY A 32 -9.69 7.91 7.02
CA GLY A 32 -11.09 7.64 7.42
C GLY A 32 -11.97 7.00 6.35
N SER A 33 -11.41 6.77 5.16
CA SER A 33 -12.13 6.21 4.01
C SER A 33 -11.45 4.94 3.47
N GLU A 34 -12.20 4.05 2.83
CA GLU A 34 -11.65 2.89 2.14
C GLU A 34 -10.54 3.27 1.16
N VAL A 35 -9.58 2.36 0.97
CA VAL A 35 -8.51 2.52 0.00
C VAL A 35 -9.08 2.36 -1.40
N ILE A 36 -8.82 3.33 -2.27
CA ILE A 36 -9.32 3.33 -3.66
C ILE A 36 -8.44 2.51 -4.61
N ASP A 37 -9.02 2.01 -5.70
CA ASP A 37 -8.35 1.17 -6.71
C ASP A 37 -7.02 1.72 -7.25
N PRO A 38 -6.86 3.04 -7.53
CA PRO A 38 -5.58 3.58 -7.93
C PRO A 38 -4.47 3.34 -6.89
N VAL A 39 -4.77 3.39 -5.59
CA VAL A 39 -3.80 3.16 -4.52
C VAL A 39 -3.47 1.67 -4.43
N TRP A 40 -4.46 0.78 -4.59
CA TRP A 40 -4.20 -0.66 -4.71
C TRP A 40 -3.30 -1.01 -5.90
N THR A 41 -3.48 -0.33 -7.03
CA THR A 41 -2.63 -0.47 -8.23
C THR A 41 -1.20 -0.01 -7.93
N LEU A 42 -1.03 1.09 -7.17
CA LEU A 42 0.28 1.56 -6.74
C LEU A 42 0.98 0.56 -5.82
N LEU A 43 0.27 -0.08 -4.89
CA LEU A 43 0.83 -1.12 -4.02
C LEU A 43 1.35 -2.31 -4.84
N SER A 44 0.56 -2.80 -5.79
CA SER A 44 0.97 -3.88 -6.70
C SER A 44 2.25 -3.51 -7.46
N LYS A 45 2.33 -2.28 -7.99
CA LYS A 45 3.54 -1.78 -8.65
C LYS A 45 4.73 -1.62 -7.70
N ALA A 46 4.52 -1.23 -6.45
CA ALA A 46 5.58 -1.18 -5.46
C ALA A 46 6.15 -2.58 -5.19
N TYR A 47 5.30 -3.59 -5.02
CA TYR A 47 5.76 -4.96 -4.85
C TYR A 47 6.46 -5.53 -6.08
N GLU A 48 6.00 -5.21 -7.30
CA GLU A 48 6.72 -5.59 -8.54
C GLU A 48 8.13 -5.00 -8.59
N LEU A 49 8.33 -3.78 -8.09
CA LEU A 49 9.61 -3.07 -8.18
C LEU A 49 10.58 -3.39 -7.05
N PHE A 50 10.06 -3.56 -5.83
CA PHE A 50 10.88 -3.67 -4.61
C PHE A 50 10.78 -5.02 -3.92
N GLY A 51 9.91 -5.90 -4.41
CA GLY A 51 9.55 -7.13 -3.73
C GLY A 51 8.52 -6.92 -2.62
N CYS A 52 8.16 -8.04 -1.99
CA CYS A 52 7.25 -8.05 -0.85
C CYS A 52 7.92 -7.46 0.41
N PHE A 53 7.26 -6.47 1.02
CA PHE A 53 7.62 -5.88 2.31
C PHE A 53 6.37 -5.81 3.21
N PRO A 54 6.53 -5.67 4.55
CA PRO A 54 5.39 -5.59 5.44
C PRO A 54 4.58 -4.31 5.16
N THR A 55 3.25 -4.42 5.23
CA THR A 55 2.36 -3.32 4.85
C THR A 55 1.23 -3.18 5.87
N LEU A 56 1.00 -1.94 6.35
CA LEU A 56 -0.07 -1.57 7.27
C LEU A 56 -1.29 -1.11 6.48
N LEU A 57 -2.49 -1.53 6.90
CA LEU A 57 -3.70 -0.75 6.62
C LEU A 57 -3.87 0.28 7.74
N GLU A 58 -3.84 1.56 7.39
CA GLU A 58 -4.11 2.66 8.32
C GLU A 58 -5.60 3.03 8.31
N ARG A 59 -6.19 3.00 9.50
CA ARG A 59 -7.58 3.34 9.77
C ARG A 59 -7.65 3.97 11.15
N ASP A 60 -7.71 5.30 11.20
CA ASP A 60 -7.57 6.01 12.47
C ASP A 60 -8.91 6.55 13.01
N PHE A 61 -9.92 6.67 12.14
CA PHE A 61 -11.29 7.06 12.50
C PHE A 61 -12.30 6.49 11.50
N ASN A 62 -13.61 6.74 11.73
CA ASN A 62 -14.72 6.21 10.91
C ASN A 62 -14.65 4.69 10.70
N PHE A 63 -14.35 3.96 11.77
CA PHE A 63 -14.17 2.51 11.71
C PHE A 63 -15.41 1.82 11.12
N PRO A 64 -15.29 1.15 9.95
CA PRO A 64 -16.34 0.30 9.45
C PRO A 64 -16.44 -0.98 10.30
N PRO A 65 -17.42 -1.86 10.06
CA PRO A 65 -17.42 -3.19 10.64
C PRO A 65 -16.06 -3.89 10.42
N VAL A 66 -15.60 -4.64 11.42
CA VAL A 66 -14.28 -5.31 11.36
C VAL A 66 -14.10 -6.18 10.12
N GLY A 67 -15.18 -6.77 9.62
CA GLY A 67 -15.16 -7.58 8.40
C GLY A 67 -14.69 -6.80 7.17
N GLU A 68 -14.90 -5.48 7.11
CA GLU A 68 -14.46 -4.65 5.99
C GLU A 68 -12.96 -4.36 6.08
N LEU A 69 -12.47 -4.04 7.27
CA LEU A 69 -11.04 -3.89 7.53
C LEU A 69 -10.28 -5.18 7.20
N LEU A 70 -10.84 -6.32 7.58
CA LEU A 70 -10.25 -7.62 7.26
C LEU A 70 -10.24 -7.91 5.76
N ARG A 71 -11.22 -7.42 4.99
CA ARG A 71 -11.18 -7.52 3.52
C ARG A 71 -10.00 -6.74 2.95
N GLU A 72 -9.82 -5.47 3.33
CA GLU A 72 -8.70 -4.65 2.88
C GLU A 72 -7.34 -5.26 3.29
N VAL A 73 -7.22 -5.77 4.53
CA VAL A 73 -6.02 -6.49 4.98
C VAL A 73 -5.77 -7.76 4.18
N ASN A 74 -6.82 -8.51 3.81
CA ASN A 74 -6.67 -9.69 2.98
C ASN A 74 -6.23 -9.34 1.55
N MET A 75 -6.71 -8.23 0.99
CA MET A 75 -6.22 -7.73 -0.31
C MET A 75 -4.70 -7.44 -0.27
N ILE A 76 -4.20 -6.84 0.83
CA ILE A 76 -2.75 -6.67 1.04
C ILE A 76 -2.04 -8.03 1.01
N LYS A 77 -2.54 -9.02 1.76
CA LYS A 77 -1.96 -10.37 1.83
C LYS A 77 -1.95 -11.08 0.48
N GLU A 78 -3.02 -10.95 -0.29
CA GLU A 78 -3.14 -11.55 -1.62
C GLU A 78 -2.10 -10.95 -2.58
N GLN A 79 -1.95 -9.62 -2.60
CA GLN A 79 -0.93 -8.97 -3.41
C GLN A 79 0.49 -9.35 -2.98
N GLN A 80 0.73 -9.49 -1.67
CA GLN A 80 2.02 -9.96 -1.13
C GLN A 80 2.34 -11.40 -1.55
N ALA A 81 1.33 -12.27 -1.63
CA ALA A 81 1.52 -13.66 -2.06
C ALA A 81 1.83 -13.78 -3.55
N CYS A 82 1.31 -12.87 -4.37
CA CYS A 82 1.63 -12.77 -5.79
C CYS A 82 2.99 -12.12 -6.07
N ALA A 83 3.57 -11.41 -5.11
CA ALA A 83 4.86 -10.77 -5.24
C ALA A 83 6.00 -11.76 -4.97
N GLU A 84 6.78 -12.10 -5.99
CA GLU A 84 7.99 -12.90 -5.80
C GLU A 84 9.02 -12.13 -4.96
N LYS A 85 9.76 -12.85 -4.10
CA LYS A 85 10.94 -12.26 -3.46
C LYS A 85 11.94 -11.90 -4.56
N PRO A 86 12.37 -10.63 -4.69
CA PRO A 86 13.43 -10.29 -5.62
C PRO A 86 14.66 -11.12 -5.24
N ALA A 87 15.37 -11.62 -6.27
CA ALA A 87 16.59 -12.35 -6.06
C ALA A 87 17.52 -11.53 -5.14
N PRO A 88 18.20 -12.16 -4.16
CA PRO A 88 19.12 -11.43 -3.30
C PRO A 88 20.13 -10.70 -4.18
N LEU A 89 20.24 -9.38 -3.98
CA LEU A 89 21.21 -8.55 -4.67
C LEU A 89 22.59 -9.18 -4.43
N SER A 90 23.25 -9.58 -5.51
CA SER A 90 24.62 -10.07 -5.46
C SER A 90 25.50 -8.91 -5.00
N VAL A 91 25.89 -8.93 -3.72
CA VAL A 91 26.92 -8.04 -3.19
C VAL A 91 28.25 -8.48 -3.78
N ASN A 92 28.83 -7.64 -4.63
CA ASN A 92 30.23 -7.71 -5.05
C ASN A 92 31.13 -7.13 -3.95
#